data_AF-A0A4S9UYT0-F1
#
_entry.id   AF-A0A4S9UYT0-F1
#
_cell.length_a   1.000
_cell.length_b   1.000
_cell.length_c   1.000
_cell.angle_alpha   90.00
_cell.angle_beta   90.00
_cell.angle_gamma   90.00
#
_symmetry.space_group_name_H-M   'P 1'
#
loop_
_entity.id
_entity.type
_entity.pdbx_description
1 polymer ?
#
loop_
_entity_poly.entity_id
_entity_poly.type
_entity_poly.pdbx_seq_one_letter_code
_entity_poly.pdbx_strand_id
1 'polypeptide(L)'
;MARLSGPTQPAGLGKTATGLGGKGLGKSTAKRHRKILRDNINGITKGSIRRLARRGGVKRISATIYDEVRAALKDRLKLLLHDICAILECTVRKTITVPDVVFVLNRHGTPIYGFDTPFRTRK
;
A
#
# COMPACT_ATOMS: atom_id res chain seq x y z
N MET A 1 -42.44 -28.53 -61.88
CA MET A 1 -42.62 -28.03 -60.49
C MET A 1 -41.76 -26.80 -60.30
N ALA A 2 -42.38 -25.61 -60.27
CA ALA A 2 -41.68 -24.34 -60.13
C ALA A 2 -41.41 -24.03 -58.64
N ARG A 3 -40.19 -23.59 -58.30
CA ARG A 3 -39.92 -22.79 -57.10
C ARG A 3 -38.89 -21.69 -57.40
N LEU A 4 -39.48 -20.55 -57.74
CA LEU A 4 -39.15 -19.14 -57.44
C LEU A 4 -37.77 -18.79 -56.86
N SER A 5 -37.20 -17.76 -57.50
CA SER A 5 -36.11 -16.87 -57.12
C SER A 5 -36.26 -16.21 -55.73
N GLY A 6 -35.13 -15.97 -55.06
CA GLY A 6 -34.99 -14.97 -54.00
C GLY A 6 -33.60 -14.29 -54.08
N PRO A 7 -33.50 -12.96 -53.94
CA PRO A 7 -32.26 -12.20 -54.13
C PRO A 7 -31.34 -12.21 -52.90
N THR A 8 -30.08 -11.92 -53.17
CA THR A 8 -28.97 -11.63 -52.25
C THR A 8 -29.31 -10.69 -51.10
N GLN A 9 -28.84 -11.02 -49.89
CA GLN A 9 -28.65 -10.07 -48.79
C GLN A 9 -27.21 -10.16 -48.27
N PRO A 10 -26.37 -9.12 -48.48
CA PRO A 10 -25.24 -8.85 -47.59
C PRO A 10 -25.72 -8.00 -46.41
N ALA A 11 -24.85 -7.85 -45.40
CA ALA A 11 -25.00 -6.99 -44.21
C ALA A 11 -25.71 -7.60 -42.99
N GLY A 12 -24.97 -8.47 -42.29
CA GLY A 12 -25.07 -8.59 -40.84
C GLY A 12 -24.41 -7.38 -40.18
N LEU A 13 -25.24 -6.43 -39.77
CA LEU A 13 -24.95 -5.19 -39.06
C LEU A 13 -24.08 -5.39 -37.81
N GLY A 14 -23.16 -4.44 -37.60
CA GLY A 14 -22.94 -3.81 -36.30
C GLY A 14 -22.18 -4.62 -35.24
N LYS A 15 -20.85 -4.52 -35.26
CA LYS A 15 -20.07 -4.46 -34.01
C LYS A 15 -20.45 -3.18 -33.26
N THR A 16 -21.61 -3.16 -32.63
CA THR A 16 -22.09 -2.07 -31.77
C THR A 16 -22.64 -2.67 -30.48
N ALA A 17 -21.76 -3.26 -29.71
CA ALA A 17 -21.89 -3.24 -28.26
C ALA A 17 -20.59 -2.67 -27.74
N THR A 18 -20.51 -1.36 -27.86
CA THR A 18 -19.61 -0.45 -27.15
C THR A 18 -19.71 -0.79 -25.67
N GLY A 19 -18.95 -1.81 -25.23
CA GLY A 19 -18.71 -2.04 -23.82
C GLY A 19 -18.19 -0.72 -23.25
N LEU A 20 -18.75 -0.29 -22.13
CA LEU A 20 -18.51 0.99 -21.47
C LEU A 20 -17.05 1.10 -20.97
N GLY A 21 -16.09 1.08 -21.90
CA GLY A 21 -14.73 1.53 -21.77
C GLY A 21 -14.67 2.99 -22.18
N GLY A 22 -15.50 3.81 -21.55
CA GLY A 22 -15.40 5.25 -21.64
C GLY A 22 -14.12 5.68 -20.93
N LYS A 23 -12.99 5.70 -21.66
CA LYS A 23 -11.83 6.50 -21.30
C LYS A 23 -12.17 7.96 -21.60
N GLY A 24 -13.21 8.44 -20.91
CA GLY A 24 -13.62 9.83 -20.88
C GLY A 24 -12.58 10.57 -20.06
N LEU A 25 -11.62 11.17 -20.77
CA LEU A 25 -10.74 12.19 -20.22
C LEU A 25 -11.59 13.46 -19.95
N GLY A 26 -12.47 13.37 -18.96
CA GLY A 26 -13.15 14.52 -18.38
C GLY A 26 -12.14 15.27 -17.53
N LYS A 27 -11.93 16.55 -17.84
CA LYS A 27 -11.11 17.49 -17.07
C LYS A 27 -11.53 17.47 -15.60
N SER A 28 -10.86 16.66 -14.79
CA SER A 28 -10.78 16.87 -13.35
C SER A 28 -9.34 17.28 -13.10
N THR A 29 -9.11 18.56 -12.85
CA THR A 29 -7.88 19.06 -12.24
C THR A 29 -7.47 18.06 -11.18
N ALA A 30 -6.29 17.44 -11.33
CA ALA A 30 -5.78 16.50 -10.35
C ALA A 30 -5.91 17.17 -8.98
N LYS A 31 -6.87 16.72 -8.17
CA LYS A 31 -7.08 17.27 -6.83
C LYS A 31 -5.76 17.06 -6.12
N ARG A 32 -5.00 18.14 -5.92
CA ARG A 32 -3.83 18.09 -5.04
C ARG A 32 -4.38 17.77 -3.66
N HIS A 33 -4.35 16.49 -3.32
CA HIS A 33 -4.66 16.06 -1.97
C HIS A 33 -3.59 16.64 -1.07
N ARG A 34 -3.88 17.79 -0.43
CA ARG A 34 -3.18 18.19 0.78
C ARG A 34 -3.24 17.00 1.73
N LYS A 35 -2.10 16.57 2.29
CA LYS A 35 -2.05 15.52 3.31
C LYS A 35 -2.83 16.02 4.53
N ILE A 36 -4.11 15.70 4.57
CA ILE A 36 -4.94 15.84 5.76
C ILE A 36 -4.52 14.68 6.67
N LEU A 37 -4.19 14.99 7.93
CA LEU A 37 -4.00 13.97 8.94
C LEU A 37 -5.32 13.20 9.08
N ARG A 38 -5.30 11.96 8.62
CA ARG A 38 -6.39 10.99 8.71
C ARG A 38 -5.85 9.75 9.37
N ASP A 39 -6.74 8.82 9.71
CA ASP A 39 -6.33 7.48 10.06
C ASP A 39 -5.61 6.80 8.89
N ASN A 40 -4.29 6.89 8.91
CA ASN A 40 -3.39 6.32 7.89
C ASN A 40 -3.40 4.79 7.91
N ILE A 41 -4.03 4.18 8.91
CA ILE A 41 -4.04 2.72 9.09
C ILE A 41 -4.71 2.00 7.91
N ASN A 42 -5.72 2.62 7.29
CA ASN A 42 -6.36 2.10 6.10
C ASN A 42 -5.49 2.23 4.83
N GLY A 43 -4.43 3.05 4.89
CA GLY A 43 -3.40 3.10 3.86
C GLY A 43 -2.62 1.78 3.73
N ILE A 44 -2.61 0.95 4.76
CA ILE A 44 -2.17 -0.44 4.67
C ILE A 44 -3.28 -1.26 3.98
N THR A 45 -3.18 -1.34 2.66
CA THR A 45 -4.19 -2.00 1.82
C THR A 45 -4.27 -3.50 2.07
N LYS A 46 -5.43 -4.12 1.79
CA LYS A 46 -5.61 -5.58 1.83
C LYS A 46 -4.58 -6.32 0.95
N GLY A 47 -4.17 -5.70 -0.16
CA GLY A 47 -3.14 -6.23 -1.05
C GLY A 47 -1.75 -6.31 -0.40
N SER A 48 -1.36 -5.30 0.39
CA SER A 48 -0.10 -5.32 1.14
C SER A 48 -0.08 -6.43 2.18
N ILE A 49 -1.15 -6.58 2.96
CA ILE A 49 -1.30 -7.64 3.97
C ILE A 49 -1.25 -9.02 3.29
N ARG A 50 -1.93 -9.18 2.15
CA ARG A 50 -1.89 -10.43 1.38
C ARG A 50 -0.46 -10.76 0.95
N ARG A 51 0.31 -9.80 0.42
CA ARG A 51 1.71 -10.03 0.02
C ARG A 51 2.58 -10.47 1.19
N LEU A 52 2.43 -9.86 2.37
CA LEU A 52 3.15 -10.26 3.58
C LEU A 52 2.77 -11.68 4.01
N ALA A 53 1.48 -11.98 4.10
CA ALA A 53 0.98 -13.29 4.49
C ALA A 53 1.45 -14.39 3.52
N ARG A 54 1.46 -14.11 2.20
CA ARG A 54 2.00 -15.04 1.20
C ARG A 54 3.50 -15.30 1.40
N ARG A 55 4.29 -14.25 1.68
CA ARG A 55 5.72 -14.41 2.01
C ARG A 55 5.92 -15.27 3.26
N GLY A 56 5.01 -15.19 4.22
CA GLY A 56 4.97 -16.07 5.40
C GLY A 56 4.38 -17.46 5.16
N GLY A 57 4.10 -17.87 3.91
CA GLY A 57 3.58 -19.21 3.60
C GLY A 57 2.08 -19.41 3.86
N VAL A 58 1.32 -18.35 4.13
CA VAL A 58 -0.11 -18.46 4.44
C VAL A 58 -0.92 -18.79 3.18
N LYS A 59 -1.67 -19.91 3.18
CA LYS A 59 -2.45 -20.44 2.02
C LYS A 59 -3.88 -19.89 1.90
N ARG A 60 -4.56 -19.63 3.01
CA ARG A 60 -5.92 -19.05 3.07
C ARG A 60 -5.94 -17.97 4.15
N ILE A 61 -6.67 -16.88 3.91
CA ILE A 61 -6.73 -15.72 4.82
C ILE A 61 -8.20 -15.38 5.02
N SER A 62 -8.66 -15.39 6.28
CA SER A 62 -10.01 -14.97 6.65
C SER A 62 -10.21 -13.45 6.47
N ALA A 63 -11.45 -12.99 6.38
CA ALA A 63 -11.78 -11.58 6.22
C ALA A 63 -11.47 -10.74 7.47
N THR A 64 -11.59 -11.32 8.67
CA THR A 64 -11.36 -10.60 9.95
C THR A 64 -9.89 -10.23 10.16
N ILE A 65 -8.97 -11.02 9.60
CA ILE A 65 -7.51 -10.86 9.76
C ILE A 65 -7.01 -9.50 9.24
N TYR A 66 -7.67 -8.88 8.26
CA TYR A 66 -7.17 -7.61 7.71
C TYR A 66 -7.19 -6.48 8.75
N ASP A 67 -8.19 -6.46 9.62
CA ASP A 67 -8.33 -5.41 10.63
C ASP A 67 -7.51 -5.74 11.88
N GLU A 68 -7.41 -7.03 12.24
CA GLU A 68 -6.52 -7.49 13.31
C GLU A 68 -5.05 -7.19 13.01
N VAL A 69 -4.57 -7.46 11.78
CA VAL A 69 -3.19 -7.15 11.38
C VAL A 69 -2.91 -5.65 11.43
N ARG A 70 -3.91 -4.82 11.10
CA ARG A 70 -3.80 -3.36 11.22
C ARG A 70 -3.66 -2.93 12.68
N ALA A 71 -4.49 -3.47 13.57
CA ALA A 71 -4.40 -3.20 15.01
C ALA A 71 -3.01 -3.60 15.54
N ALA A 72 -2.57 -4.83 15.27
CA ALA A 72 -1.26 -5.33 15.70
C ALA A 72 -0.09 -4.48 15.18
N LEU A 73 -0.14 -4.05 13.90
CA LEU A 73 0.88 -3.17 13.34
C LEU A 73 0.90 -1.81 14.05
N LYS A 74 -0.28 -1.23 14.30
CA LYS A 74 -0.40 0.06 15.00
C LYS A 74 0.17 -0.05 16.41
N ASP A 75 -0.12 -1.13 17.12
CA ASP A 75 0.34 -1.31 18.51
C ASP A 75 1.86 -1.54 18.59
N ARG A 76 2.43 -2.33 17.68
CA ARG A 76 3.90 -2.47 17.59
C ARG A 76 4.58 -1.13 17.32
N LEU A 77 4.05 -0.32 16.39
CA LEU A 77 4.62 0.99 16.06
C LEU A 77 4.49 1.99 17.21
N LYS A 78 3.36 2.01 17.92
CA LYS A 78 3.20 2.86 19.12
C LYS A 78 4.27 2.56 20.17
N LEU A 79 4.47 1.27 20.46
CA LEU A 79 5.45 0.82 21.46
C LEU A 79 6.88 1.22 21.07
N LEU A 80 7.27 1.04 19.81
CA LEU A 80 8.60 1.49 19.34
C LEU A 80 8.74 3.01 19.36
N LEU A 81 7.73 3.76 18.93
CA LEU A 81 7.79 5.23 18.90
C LEU A 81 7.82 5.85 20.30
N HIS A 82 7.14 5.25 21.27
CA HIS A 82 7.18 5.68 22.67
C HIS A 82 8.62 5.63 23.21
N ASP A 83 9.33 4.52 22.99
CA ASP A 83 10.71 4.35 23.44
C ASP A 83 11.69 5.25 22.68
N ILE A 84 11.47 5.48 21.38
CA ILE A 84 12.27 6.43 20.60
C ILE A 84 12.07 7.86 21.12
N CYS A 85 10.83 8.24 21.46
CA CYS A 85 10.53 9.57 21.99
C CYS A 85 11.24 9.80 23.33
N ALA A 86 11.30 8.80 24.21
CA ALA A 86 12.04 8.87 25.46
C ALA A 86 13.55 9.19 25.25
N ILE A 87 14.18 8.58 24.23
CA ILE A 87 15.59 8.85 23.90
C ILE A 87 15.77 10.28 23.37
N LEU A 88 14.83 10.76 22.56
CA LEU A 88 14.87 12.14 22.05
C LEU A 88 14.74 13.18 23.16
N GLU A 89 13.86 12.94 24.12
CA GLU A 89 13.70 13.79 25.30
C GLU A 89 14.98 13.85 26.13
N CYS A 90 15.64 12.71 26.37
CA CYS A 90 16.93 12.67 27.07
C CYS A 90 18.06 13.39 26.32
N THR A 91 17.99 13.45 24.99
CA THR A 91 19.04 14.07 24.14
C THR A 91 18.71 15.50 23.72
N VAL A 92 17.56 16.04 24.13
CA VAL A 92 17.08 17.39 23.80
C VAL A 92 17.05 17.65 22.28
N ARG A 93 16.83 16.58 21.48
CA ARG A 93 16.75 16.64 20.02
C ARG A 93 15.29 16.54 19.58
N LYS A 94 14.90 17.32 18.57
CA LYS A 94 13.55 17.29 17.99
C LYS A 94 13.41 16.36 16.78
N THR A 95 14.52 15.75 16.35
CA THR A 95 14.60 14.98 15.10
C THR A 95 15.02 13.55 15.41
N ILE A 96 14.18 12.58 15.02
CA ILE A 96 14.49 11.16 15.09
C ILE A 96 15.62 10.86 14.09
N THR A 97 16.70 10.24 14.55
CA THR A 97 17.81 9.78 13.71
C THR A 97 17.78 8.26 13.55
N VAL A 98 18.42 7.75 12.50
CA VAL A 98 18.55 6.30 12.23
C VAL A 98 19.11 5.50 13.42
N PRO A 99 20.20 5.93 14.11
CA PRO A 99 20.72 5.18 15.24
C PRO A 99 19.74 5.07 16.41
N ASP A 100 18.86 6.06 16.63
CA ASP A 100 17.85 5.99 17.69
C ASP A 100 16.86 4.83 17.42
N VAL A 101 16.48 4.64 16.15
CA VAL A 101 15.59 3.54 15.73
C VAL A 101 16.30 2.19 15.89
N VAL A 102 17.55 2.08 15.45
CA VAL A 102 18.35 0.84 15.57
C VAL A 102 18.53 0.46 17.05
N PHE A 103 18.81 1.44 17.90
CA PHE A 103 18.96 1.22 19.33
C PHE A 103 17.69 0.64 19.97
N VAL A 104 16.52 1.23 19.68
CA VAL A 104 15.24 0.73 20.22
C VAL A 104 14.90 -0.65 19.67
N LEU A 105 15.15 -0.89 18.39
CA LEU A 105 14.93 -2.20 17.77
C LEU A 105 15.82 -3.30 18.38
N ASN A 106 17.07 -2.98 18.70
CA ASN A 106 17.99 -3.90 19.41
C ASN A 106 17.48 -4.20 20.82
N ARG A 107 16.98 -3.19 21.55
CA ARG A 107 16.39 -3.37 22.89
C ARG A 107 15.16 -4.28 22.88
N HIS A 108 14.35 -4.22 21.83
CA HIS A 108 13.16 -5.07 21.63
C HIS A 108 13.46 -6.46 21.04
N GLY A 109 14.74 -6.81 20.88
CA GLY A 109 15.16 -8.12 20.36
C GLY A 109 14.93 -8.32 18.85
N THR A 110 14.69 -7.23 18.10
CA THR A 110 14.51 -7.27 16.65
C THR A 110 15.56 -6.41 15.94
N PRO A 111 16.85 -6.78 15.99
CA PRO A 111 17.93 -5.99 15.42
C PRO A 111 17.79 -5.88 13.89
N ILE A 112 18.14 -4.70 13.36
CA ILE A 112 18.11 -4.43 11.92
C ILE A 112 19.50 -4.04 11.42
N TYR A 113 19.98 -4.70 10.36
CA TYR A 113 21.31 -4.49 9.79
C TYR A 113 21.25 -3.64 8.51
N GLY A 114 22.37 -3.05 8.13
CA GLY A 114 22.51 -2.26 6.89
C GLY A 114 22.08 -0.79 7.00
N PHE A 115 21.84 -0.31 8.22
CA PHE A 115 21.45 1.08 8.52
C PHE A 115 22.52 1.86 9.27
N ASP A 116 23.73 1.31 9.40
CA ASP A 116 24.85 2.05 9.96
C ASP A 116 25.21 3.24 9.07
N THR A 117 25.65 4.32 9.68
CA THR A 117 26.08 5.51 8.94
C THR A 117 27.25 5.12 8.04
N PRO A 118 27.13 5.27 6.70
CA PRO A 118 28.28 5.06 5.83
C PRO A 118 29.38 6.00 6.29
N PHE A 119 30.62 5.50 6.35
CA PHE A 119 31.80 6.29 6.65
C PHE A 119 31.74 7.56 5.80
N ARG A 120 31.47 8.70 6.44
CA ARG A 120 31.53 10.00 5.79
C ARG A 120 33.00 10.22 5.51
N THR A 121 33.46 9.84 4.33
CA THR A 121 34.75 10.28 3.79
C THR A 121 34.70 11.79 3.78
N ARG A 122 35.26 12.41 4.82
CA ARG A 122 35.55 13.84 4.84
C ARG A 122 36.49 14.07 3.65
N LYS A 123 36.01 14.75 2.62
CA LYS A 123 36.89 15.58 1.81
C LYS A 123 37.21 16.83 2.62
#